data_AF-A0A9J6DP20-F1
#
_entry.id   AF-A0A9J6DP20-F1
#
_cell.length_a   1.000
_cell.length_b   1.000
_cell.length_c   1.000
_cell.angle_alpha   90.00
_cell.angle_beta   90.00
_cell.angle_gamma   90.00
#
_symmetry.space_group_name_H-M   'P 1'
#
loop_
_entity.id
_entity.type
_entity.pdbx_description
1 polymer ?
#
loop_
_entity_poly.entity_id
_entity_poly.type
_entity_poly.pdbx_seq_one_letter_code
_entity_poly.pdbx_strand_id
1 'polypeptide(L)'
;MRQTGVSRLWWQWEEPRRWTAESGLRYTAVPGTTGGGVAAAALVPQRQSCYWFASNESRMMYFQATRHCKSLNGSLVSVLTEKEQKFLMSRLSDATTNLWIGIERLPNKTWTWMDGNPVTYTNWIIGQPRPKGEDCTEILTGTLHPGKWNQVRCNAKRMHVCEKKRDRSLPPQPSIKNSSRCELAFPGSFQYRQSCYRMGSYQDWDRAAEICLSQGGQLADVRDVFEDAFLSVKFNFRGGLFWIGLQDVKATGLFTWLSGWPVQYTNWAPLQPDASTGDRRCVAADLATGMWRVQPCDTHLPFLCQFDNEKPPEVKHHEGACPEHARNWIDVGNPYCYWLETERLMTFNESFAICDSKNSSLASFHSKEEVGRLSPYLRKSQHQLWIGLVSSYNDSYEWLDGSPLNYEHWKNGEPSSIDENCVEMRQFDALWNDIHCDVKNGFICAVEKGTKTSAGVYVAVALGSLLVLVAAAFAIQQVVRLSQFRRRNGGLFSFENNVYIDPPVYDANASLR
;
A
#
# COMPACT_ATOMS: atom_id res chain seq x y z
N MET A 1 -47.94 -13.84 57.31
CA MET A 1 -48.04 -15.29 57.11
C MET A 1 -48.81 -15.57 55.82
N ARG A 2 -48.24 -16.46 54.98
CA ARG A 2 -48.84 -17.33 53.94
C ARG A 2 -49.48 -16.74 52.66
N GLN A 3 -48.69 -16.88 51.59
CA GLN A 3 -48.94 -17.41 50.22
C GLN A 3 -50.34 -17.83 49.73
N THR A 4 -50.55 -17.62 48.42
CA THR A 4 -50.92 -18.54 47.30
C THR A 4 -51.87 -17.80 46.32
N GLY A 5 -51.90 -17.97 45.00
CA GLY A 5 -51.25 -18.85 44.04
C GLY A 5 -51.57 -18.39 42.59
N VAL A 6 -50.83 -18.90 41.62
CA VAL A 6 -50.82 -18.56 40.18
C VAL A 6 -51.79 -19.45 39.40
N SER A 7 -52.42 -18.95 38.33
CA SER A 7 -52.94 -19.80 37.24
C SER A 7 -52.76 -19.14 35.86
N ARG A 8 -52.42 -20.00 34.88
CA ARG A 8 -52.08 -19.72 33.47
C ARG A 8 -53.33 -19.78 32.59
N LEU A 9 -53.34 -19.05 31.48
CA LEU A 9 -54.18 -19.34 30.31
C LEU A 9 -53.36 -19.31 29.03
N TRP A 10 -53.51 -20.39 28.27
CA TRP A 10 -52.94 -20.66 26.95
C TRP A 10 -53.95 -20.32 25.87
N TRP A 11 -53.48 -19.91 24.68
CA TRP A 11 -54.21 -20.11 23.42
C TRP A 11 -53.23 -20.61 22.36
N GLN A 12 -53.47 -21.85 21.90
CA GLN A 12 -52.92 -22.46 20.70
C GLN A 12 -53.85 -22.15 19.52
N TRP A 13 -53.28 -21.99 18.33
CA TRP A 13 -53.97 -22.16 17.04
C TRP A 13 -53.05 -22.88 16.04
N GLU A 14 -53.67 -23.74 15.24
CA GLU A 14 -53.13 -24.78 14.36
C GLU A 14 -52.53 -24.28 13.02
N GLU A 15 -51.76 -25.16 12.38
CA GLU A 15 -51.22 -25.04 11.00
C GLU A 15 -52.33 -25.03 9.92
N PRO A 16 -52.04 -24.62 8.66
CA PRO A 16 -51.67 -25.65 7.68
C PRO A 16 -50.72 -25.24 6.52
N ARG A 17 -50.00 -26.27 6.03
CA ARG A 17 -49.60 -26.55 4.63
C ARG A 17 -48.34 -25.92 3.99
N ARG A 18 -47.41 -26.84 3.70
CA ARG A 18 -46.44 -26.96 2.60
C ARG A 18 -46.52 -25.91 1.47
N TRP A 19 -45.37 -25.29 1.21
CA TRP A 19 -44.84 -25.05 -0.14
C TRP A 19 -43.38 -25.50 -0.21
N THR A 20 -43.10 -26.42 -1.12
CA THR A 20 -41.76 -26.84 -1.52
C THR A 20 -41.20 -25.84 -2.53
N ALA A 21 -40.02 -25.29 -2.26
CA ALA A 21 -39.14 -24.71 -3.27
C ALA A 21 -37.69 -25.04 -2.87
N GLU A 22 -37.19 -26.14 -3.43
CA GLU A 22 -35.77 -26.48 -3.44
C GLU A 22 -35.04 -25.53 -4.39
N SER A 23 -34.18 -24.67 -3.85
CA SER A 23 -32.85 -24.33 -4.39
C SER A 23 -32.19 -23.28 -3.48
N GLY A 24 -32.03 -23.61 -2.21
CA GLY A 24 -31.22 -22.83 -1.28
C GLY A 24 -29.85 -23.44 -1.18
N LEU A 25 -28.86 -22.90 -1.89
CA LEU A 25 -27.45 -23.15 -1.58
C LEU A 25 -27.21 -22.68 -0.15
N ARG A 26 -27.22 -23.63 0.79
CA ARG A 26 -26.81 -23.43 2.18
C ARG A 26 -25.33 -23.11 2.16
N TYR A 27 -24.97 -21.85 2.30
CA TYR A 27 -23.61 -21.47 2.65
C TYR A 27 -23.34 -21.94 4.07
N THR A 28 -22.63 -23.05 4.20
CA THR A 28 -22.08 -23.53 5.46
C THR A 28 -21.06 -22.52 5.97
N ALA A 29 -21.32 -21.95 7.14
CA ALA A 29 -20.35 -21.15 7.87
C ALA A 29 -19.14 -22.03 8.22
N VAL A 30 -17.94 -21.62 7.80
CA VAL A 30 -16.69 -22.19 8.30
C VAL A 30 -16.40 -21.53 9.66
N PRO A 31 -16.10 -22.29 10.72
CA PRO A 31 -15.69 -21.71 11.99
C PRO A 31 -14.23 -21.24 11.94
N GLY A 32 -14.00 -19.99 12.34
CA GLY A 32 -12.75 -19.52 12.93
C GLY A 32 -11.52 -19.43 12.03
N THR A 33 -11.21 -18.23 11.55
CA THR A 33 -9.81 -17.81 11.38
C THR A 33 -9.62 -16.40 11.91
N THR A 34 -8.89 -16.34 13.02
CA THR A 34 -8.25 -15.17 13.62
C THR A 34 -7.12 -14.68 12.70
N GLY A 35 -7.20 -13.44 12.22
CA GLY A 35 -6.12 -12.82 11.43
C GLY A 35 -6.69 -11.89 10.36
N GLY A 36 -6.03 -10.75 10.13
CA GLY A 36 -6.41 -9.73 9.15
C GLY A 36 -6.27 -10.15 7.68
N GLY A 37 -6.43 -11.43 7.36
CA GLY A 37 -6.39 -11.93 6.00
C GLY A 37 -7.78 -12.07 5.39
N VAL A 38 -7.84 -11.87 4.08
CA VAL A 38 -9.06 -12.11 3.29
C VAL A 38 -9.32 -13.61 3.27
N ALA A 39 -10.00 -14.11 4.29
CA ALA A 39 -10.70 -15.38 4.20
C ALA A 39 -11.76 -15.25 3.10
N ALA A 40 -11.63 -16.07 2.07
CA ALA A 40 -12.58 -16.11 0.97
C ALA A 40 -14.00 -16.43 1.48
N ALA A 41 -14.98 -15.72 0.89
CA ALA A 41 -16.42 -16.03 0.87
C ALA A 41 -17.27 -15.76 2.13
N ALA A 42 -17.27 -14.52 2.64
CA ALA A 42 -18.40 -14.02 3.45
C ALA A 42 -18.74 -12.56 3.11
N LEU A 43 -20.04 -12.24 3.04
CA LEU A 43 -20.52 -10.86 2.91
C LEU A 43 -20.22 -10.11 4.21
N VAL A 44 -19.44 -9.04 4.13
CA VAL A 44 -19.12 -8.17 5.26
C VAL A 44 -20.13 -7.03 5.29
N PRO A 45 -21.01 -6.95 6.32
CA PRO A 45 -21.94 -5.83 6.43
C PRO A 45 -21.20 -4.57 6.92
N GLN A 46 -21.41 -3.45 6.23
CA GLN A 46 -20.94 -2.14 6.66
C GLN A 46 -22.03 -1.11 6.36
N ARG A 47 -22.61 -0.53 7.42
CA ARG A 47 -23.75 0.41 7.35
C ARG A 47 -24.93 -0.15 6.53
N GLN A 48 -25.14 0.37 5.32
CA GLN A 48 -26.28 0.08 4.44
C GLN A 48 -25.94 -0.90 3.31
N SER A 49 -24.69 -1.34 3.21
CA SER A 49 -24.20 -2.23 2.15
C SER A 49 -23.51 -3.47 2.74
N CYS A 50 -23.43 -4.51 1.93
CA CYS A 50 -22.69 -5.72 2.18
C CYS A 50 -21.63 -5.88 1.08
N TYR A 51 -20.41 -6.23 1.48
CA TYR A 51 -19.26 -6.30 0.59
C TYR A 51 -18.76 -7.73 0.50
N TRP A 52 -18.47 -8.21 -0.70
CA TRP A 52 -17.83 -9.49 -0.95
C TRP A 52 -16.44 -9.24 -1.53
N PHE A 53 -15.41 -9.71 -0.83
CA PHE A 53 -14.01 -9.55 -1.23
C PHE A 53 -13.54 -10.79 -1.97
N ALA A 54 -13.08 -10.63 -3.21
CA ALA A 54 -12.49 -11.73 -3.97
C ALA A 54 -11.19 -12.21 -3.31
N SER A 55 -10.97 -13.52 -3.34
CA SER A 55 -9.68 -14.10 -2.94
C SER A 55 -8.59 -13.81 -3.97
N ASN A 56 -7.33 -13.95 -3.55
CA ASN A 56 -6.16 -13.83 -4.43
C ASN A 56 -6.18 -14.82 -5.61
N GLU A 57 -6.87 -15.95 -5.49
CA GLU A 57 -6.99 -16.97 -6.54
C GLU A 57 -8.10 -16.64 -7.55
N SER A 58 -9.05 -15.77 -7.18
CA SER A 58 -10.23 -15.41 -7.98
C SER A 58 -10.01 -14.16 -8.81
N ARG A 59 -8.78 -13.94 -9.30
CA ARG A 59 -8.45 -12.75 -10.12
C ARG A 59 -9.10 -12.85 -11.48
N MET A 60 -9.77 -11.78 -11.90
CA MET A 60 -10.56 -11.75 -13.13
C MET A 60 -10.34 -10.46 -13.92
N MET A 61 -10.66 -10.51 -15.22
CA MET A 61 -10.76 -9.30 -16.04
C MET A 61 -11.94 -8.43 -15.61
N TYR A 62 -11.92 -7.13 -15.93
CA TYR A 62 -12.94 -6.19 -15.48
C TYR A 62 -14.38 -6.66 -15.78
N PHE A 63 -14.65 -7.00 -17.05
CA PHE A 63 -15.96 -7.50 -17.46
C PHE A 63 -16.38 -8.81 -16.78
N GLN A 64 -15.42 -9.69 -16.48
CA GLN A 64 -15.68 -10.92 -15.73
C GLN A 64 -16.04 -10.62 -14.28
N ALA A 65 -15.33 -9.69 -13.63
CA ALA A 65 -15.62 -9.24 -12.27
C ALA A 65 -17.00 -8.55 -12.19
N THR A 66 -17.34 -7.71 -13.16
CA THR A 66 -18.68 -7.10 -13.26
C THR A 66 -19.78 -8.15 -13.38
N ARG A 67 -19.58 -9.19 -14.22
CA ARG A 67 -20.54 -10.30 -14.34
C ARG A 67 -20.65 -11.09 -13.04
N HIS A 68 -19.54 -11.32 -12.35
CA HIS A 68 -19.53 -12.01 -11.06
C HIS A 68 -20.35 -11.25 -10.02
N CYS A 69 -20.12 -9.94 -9.85
CA CYS A 69 -20.88 -9.15 -8.90
C CYS A 69 -22.38 -9.09 -9.25
N LYS A 70 -22.72 -9.02 -10.55
CA LYS A 70 -24.12 -9.15 -11.01
C LYS A 70 -24.74 -10.49 -10.62
N SER A 71 -23.98 -11.60 -10.69
CA SER A 71 -24.46 -12.92 -10.25
C SER A 71 -24.73 -12.99 -8.74
N LEU A 72 -24.08 -12.13 -7.95
CA LEU A 72 -24.34 -11.95 -6.52
C LEU A 72 -25.46 -10.94 -6.23
N ASN A 73 -26.18 -10.51 -7.27
CA ASN A 73 -27.24 -9.51 -7.21
C ASN A 73 -26.73 -8.16 -6.65
N GLY A 74 -25.50 -7.80 -7.02
CA GLY A 74 -24.80 -6.56 -6.70
C GLY A 74 -24.02 -6.01 -7.89
N SER A 75 -23.11 -5.08 -7.64
CA SER A 75 -22.22 -4.45 -8.62
C SER A 75 -20.78 -4.51 -8.13
N LEU A 76 -19.81 -4.12 -8.98
CA LEU A 76 -18.50 -3.74 -8.40
C LEU A 76 -18.73 -2.56 -7.45
N VAL A 77 -17.90 -2.50 -6.42
CA VAL A 77 -18.02 -1.52 -5.35
C VAL A 77 -18.00 -0.08 -5.85
N SER A 78 -18.92 0.73 -5.32
CA SER A 78 -18.86 2.18 -5.42
C SER A 78 -18.10 2.75 -4.21
N VAL A 79 -17.32 3.82 -4.41
CA VAL A 79 -16.61 4.48 -3.31
C VAL A 79 -17.08 5.91 -3.22
N LEU A 80 -18.10 6.13 -2.39
CA LEU A 80 -18.83 7.41 -2.34
C LEU A 80 -18.27 8.36 -1.28
N THR A 81 -17.47 7.84 -0.35
CA THR A 81 -16.90 8.60 0.76
C THR A 81 -15.53 8.07 1.16
N GLU A 82 -14.73 8.93 1.79
CA GLU A 82 -13.45 8.53 2.40
C GLU A 82 -13.63 7.39 3.45
N LYS A 83 -14.74 7.39 4.20
CA LYS A 83 -15.04 6.33 5.18
C LYS A 83 -15.22 4.96 4.52
N GLU A 84 -15.76 4.93 3.31
CA GLU A 84 -15.90 3.72 2.51
C GLU A 84 -14.54 3.28 1.94
N GLN A 85 -13.76 4.23 1.41
CA GLN A 85 -12.37 3.98 1.00
C GLN A 85 -11.56 3.33 2.13
N LYS A 86 -11.60 3.90 3.34
CA LYS A 86 -10.91 3.34 4.51
C LYS A 86 -11.46 1.98 4.93
N PHE A 87 -12.77 1.78 4.83
CA PHE A 87 -13.34 0.45 5.08
C PHE A 87 -12.74 -0.61 4.13
N LEU A 88 -12.66 -0.31 2.83
CA LEU A 88 -12.03 -1.20 1.86
C LEU A 88 -10.55 -1.44 2.22
N MET A 89 -9.78 -0.37 2.41
CA MET A 89 -8.36 -0.47 2.74
C MET A 89 -8.09 -1.27 4.01
N SER A 90 -8.92 -1.15 5.05
CA SER A 90 -8.77 -1.94 6.29
C SER A 90 -8.86 -3.46 6.10
N ARG A 91 -9.28 -3.92 4.92
CA ARG A 91 -9.44 -5.34 4.55
C ARG A 91 -8.46 -5.81 3.47
N LEU A 92 -7.61 -4.93 2.95
CA LEU A 92 -6.77 -5.19 1.78
C LEU A 92 -5.28 -5.36 2.12
N SER A 93 -4.92 -5.52 3.39
CA SER A 93 -3.52 -5.71 3.79
C SER A 93 -2.83 -6.90 3.12
N ASP A 94 -3.61 -7.95 2.84
CA ASP A 94 -3.12 -9.22 2.31
C ASP A 94 -3.42 -9.35 0.80
N ALA A 95 -3.84 -8.23 0.18
CA ALA A 95 -4.10 -8.18 -1.25
C ALA A 95 -2.78 -8.33 -2.03
N THR A 96 -2.73 -9.33 -2.90
CA THR A 96 -1.52 -9.59 -3.72
C THR A 96 -1.58 -8.92 -5.09
N THR A 97 -2.71 -8.28 -5.41
CA THR A 97 -2.91 -7.50 -6.64
C THR A 97 -3.86 -6.34 -6.36
N ASN A 98 -3.74 -5.30 -7.18
CA ASN A 98 -4.69 -4.19 -7.25
C ASN A 98 -6.14 -4.68 -7.41
N LEU A 99 -7.08 -3.80 -7.13
CA LEU A 99 -8.49 -4.15 -6.94
C LEU A 99 -9.40 -3.43 -7.95
N TRP A 100 -10.23 -4.17 -8.68
CA TRP A 100 -11.27 -3.56 -9.52
C TRP A 100 -12.34 -2.85 -8.70
N ILE A 101 -12.69 -1.63 -9.11
CA ILE A 101 -13.81 -0.83 -8.58
C ILE A 101 -14.80 -0.43 -9.69
N GLY A 102 -16.01 -0.06 -9.28
CA GLY A 102 -17.14 0.12 -10.20
C GLY A 102 -17.24 1.44 -10.93
N ILE A 103 -16.21 2.31 -10.88
CA ILE A 103 -16.23 3.57 -11.61
C ILE A 103 -15.78 3.35 -13.06
N GLU A 104 -16.63 3.75 -14.00
CA GLU A 104 -16.42 3.59 -15.43
C GLU A 104 -16.52 4.92 -16.17
N ARG A 105 -15.82 4.99 -17.31
CA ARG A 105 -15.85 6.15 -18.19
C ARG A 105 -16.83 5.93 -19.34
N LEU A 106 -17.85 6.76 -19.42
CA LEU A 106 -18.83 6.72 -20.51
C LEU A 106 -18.24 7.25 -21.83
N PRO A 107 -18.83 6.93 -23.00
CA PRO A 107 -18.34 7.40 -24.31
C PRO A 107 -18.26 8.93 -24.46
N ASN A 108 -19.11 9.67 -23.74
CA ASN A 108 -19.08 11.13 -23.65
C ASN A 108 -17.95 11.67 -22.72
N LYS A 109 -17.05 10.79 -22.25
CA LYS A 109 -15.91 11.05 -21.38
C LYS A 109 -16.26 11.40 -19.92
N THR A 110 -17.51 11.24 -19.48
CA THR A 110 -17.90 11.44 -18.07
C THR A 110 -17.70 10.17 -17.24
N TRP A 111 -17.30 10.32 -15.99
CA TRP A 111 -17.17 9.21 -15.04
C TRP A 111 -18.49 8.95 -14.30
N THR A 112 -18.84 7.69 -14.13
CA THR A 112 -20.04 7.27 -13.39
C THR A 112 -19.79 5.98 -12.63
N TRP A 113 -20.54 5.75 -11.56
CA TRP A 113 -20.56 4.47 -10.87
C TRP A 113 -21.56 3.52 -11.55
N MET A 114 -21.17 2.26 -11.73
CA MET A 114 -22.01 1.24 -12.38
C MET A 114 -23.35 0.95 -11.66
N ASP A 115 -23.49 1.36 -10.41
CA ASP A 115 -24.73 1.23 -9.63
C ASP A 115 -25.66 2.44 -9.76
N GLY A 116 -25.27 3.44 -10.57
CA GLY A 116 -26.02 4.66 -10.81
C GLY A 116 -25.82 5.75 -9.75
N ASN A 117 -24.95 5.54 -8.76
CA ASN A 117 -24.64 6.58 -7.78
C ASN A 117 -23.85 7.75 -8.42
N PRO A 118 -24.04 8.99 -7.94
CA PRO A 118 -23.25 10.12 -8.38
C PRO A 118 -21.78 9.99 -7.94
N VAL A 119 -20.86 10.53 -8.73
CA VAL A 119 -19.44 10.61 -8.36
C VAL A 119 -19.23 11.79 -7.40
N THR A 120 -19.34 11.52 -6.10
CA THR A 120 -19.17 12.53 -5.02
C THR A 120 -17.80 12.51 -4.37
N TYR A 121 -17.00 11.48 -4.64
CA TYR A 121 -15.68 11.27 -4.07
C TYR A 121 -14.76 10.64 -5.12
N THR A 122 -13.51 11.08 -5.12
CA THR A 122 -12.46 10.53 -5.97
C THR A 122 -11.15 10.44 -5.20
N ASN A 123 -10.35 9.43 -5.49
CA ASN A 123 -9.02 9.25 -4.88
C ASN A 123 -7.97 8.86 -5.93
N TRP A 124 -7.96 9.55 -7.07
CA TRP A 124 -7.02 9.27 -8.15
C TRP A 124 -5.58 9.56 -7.72
N ILE A 125 -4.62 8.81 -8.28
CA ILE A 125 -3.21 9.26 -8.26
C ILE A 125 -3.09 10.57 -9.05
N ILE A 126 -2.10 11.38 -8.71
CA ILE A 126 -1.81 12.64 -9.40
C ILE A 126 -1.67 12.39 -10.91
N GLY A 127 -2.31 13.25 -11.71
CA GLY A 127 -2.31 13.16 -13.17
C GLY A 127 -3.30 12.14 -13.75
N GLN A 128 -4.11 11.47 -12.92
CA GLN A 128 -5.22 10.61 -13.35
C GLN A 128 -6.57 11.22 -12.96
N PRO A 129 -7.65 10.95 -13.70
CA PRO A 129 -7.68 10.17 -14.94
C PRO A 129 -7.14 10.98 -16.14
N ARG A 130 -6.38 10.31 -17.01
CA ARG A 130 -5.88 10.87 -18.26
C ARG A 130 -7.00 11.01 -19.31
N PRO A 131 -7.06 12.13 -20.07
CA PRO A 131 -8.05 12.32 -21.12
C PRO A 131 -8.06 11.23 -22.20
N LYS A 132 -6.89 10.67 -22.53
CA LYS A 132 -6.70 9.53 -23.45
C LYS A 132 -6.32 8.23 -22.72
N GLY A 133 -6.70 8.12 -21.44
CA GLY A 133 -6.44 6.93 -20.64
C GLY A 133 -7.41 5.79 -20.91
N GLU A 134 -7.19 4.68 -20.20
CA GLU A 134 -7.97 3.45 -20.27
C GLU A 134 -9.34 3.59 -19.57
N ASP A 135 -10.31 2.73 -19.89
CA ASP A 135 -11.69 2.89 -19.42
C ASP A 135 -11.99 2.25 -18.05
N CYS A 136 -11.09 1.38 -17.57
CA CYS A 136 -11.27 0.63 -16.32
C CYS A 136 -10.40 1.17 -15.19
N THR A 137 -10.93 1.08 -13.96
CA THR A 137 -10.32 1.69 -12.78
C THR A 137 -10.01 0.67 -11.71
N GLU A 138 -8.80 0.74 -11.15
CA GLU A 138 -8.38 -0.08 -10.02
C GLU A 138 -7.96 0.78 -8.81
N ILE A 139 -8.08 0.21 -7.61
CA ILE A 139 -7.38 0.68 -6.40
C ILE A 139 -6.02 0.00 -6.35
N LEU A 140 -4.97 0.79 -6.15
CA LEU A 140 -3.61 0.31 -5.97
C LEU A 140 -3.43 -0.30 -4.57
N THR A 141 -2.82 -1.49 -4.50
CA THR A 141 -2.49 -2.16 -3.21
C THR A 141 -1.01 -2.46 -3.06
N GLY A 142 -0.20 -2.05 -4.04
CA GLY A 142 1.26 -2.23 -4.02
C GLY A 142 1.98 -1.22 -3.14
N THR A 143 3.29 -1.08 -3.33
CA THR A 143 4.11 -0.14 -2.56
C THR A 143 3.96 1.31 -3.02
N LEU A 144 3.67 1.53 -4.30
CA LEU A 144 3.54 2.85 -4.88
C LEU A 144 2.08 3.31 -4.84
N HIS A 145 1.83 4.44 -4.18
CA HIS A 145 0.51 5.09 -4.07
C HIS A 145 -0.63 4.17 -3.58
N PRO A 146 -0.44 3.34 -2.53
CA PRO A 146 -1.48 2.41 -2.08
C PRO A 146 -2.75 3.14 -1.65
N GLY A 147 -3.90 2.58 -2.03
CA GLY A 147 -5.23 3.15 -1.80
C GLY A 147 -5.70 4.15 -2.85
N LYS A 148 -4.79 4.73 -3.64
CA LYS A 148 -5.15 5.63 -4.75
C LYS A 148 -5.66 4.86 -5.96
N TRP A 149 -6.31 5.57 -6.88
CA TRP A 149 -6.95 5.00 -8.06
C TRP A 149 -6.20 5.35 -9.34
N ASN A 150 -6.20 4.45 -10.32
CA ASN A 150 -5.67 4.74 -11.65
C ASN A 150 -6.47 4.03 -12.75
N GLN A 151 -6.34 4.58 -13.96
CA GLN A 151 -6.84 3.95 -15.18
C GLN A 151 -5.90 2.83 -15.62
N VAL A 152 -6.48 1.68 -16.00
CA VAL A 152 -5.73 0.50 -16.46
C VAL A 152 -6.53 -0.27 -17.51
N ARG A 153 -5.83 -1.07 -18.33
CA ARG A 153 -6.46 -1.93 -19.34
C ARG A 153 -7.43 -2.92 -18.70
N CYS A 154 -8.65 -2.97 -19.21
CA CYS A 154 -9.73 -3.82 -18.71
C CYS A 154 -9.45 -5.33 -18.77
N ASN A 155 -8.47 -5.77 -19.58
CA ASN A 155 -8.05 -7.16 -19.70
C ASN A 155 -7.05 -7.61 -18.62
N ALA A 156 -6.61 -6.69 -17.76
CA ALA A 156 -5.77 -7.03 -16.62
C ALA A 156 -6.53 -7.95 -15.66
N LYS A 157 -5.83 -8.89 -15.01
CA LYS A 157 -6.43 -9.74 -13.98
C LYS A 157 -6.20 -9.12 -12.61
N ARG A 158 -7.28 -8.84 -11.88
CA ARG A 158 -7.27 -8.21 -10.56
C ARG A 158 -8.21 -8.92 -9.60
N MET A 159 -7.96 -8.72 -8.31
CA MET A 159 -8.98 -8.91 -7.30
C MET A 159 -10.12 -7.93 -7.54
N HIS A 160 -11.29 -8.16 -6.93
CA HIS A 160 -12.44 -7.28 -7.05
C HIS A 160 -13.29 -7.33 -5.78
N VAL A 161 -14.03 -6.25 -5.51
CA VAL A 161 -15.02 -6.22 -4.44
C VAL A 161 -16.40 -6.02 -5.06
N CYS A 162 -17.33 -6.90 -4.69
CA CYS A 162 -18.73 -6.73 -5.03
C CYS A 162 -19.46 -6.05 -3.88
N GLU A 163 -20.30 -5.09 -4.21
CA GLU A 163 -21.17 -4.39 -3.27
C GLU A 163 -22.63 -4.73 -3.58
N LYS A 164 -23.41 -4.94 -2.52
CA LYS A 164 -24.86 -5.09 -2.60
C LYS A 164 -25.52 -4.36 -1.44
N LYS A 165 -26.64 -3.68 -1.69
CA LYS A 165 -27.44 -3.07 -0.62
C LYS A 165 -27.90 -4.11 0.39
N ARG A 166 -27.76 -3.78 1.67
CA ARG A 166 -28.20 -4.63 2.76
C ARG A 166 -29.72 -4.74 2.74
N ASP A 167 -30.22 -5.98 2.76
CA ASP A 167 -31.63 -6.24 2.98
C ASP A 167 -31.98 -5.91 4.44
N ARG A 168 -32.78 -4.86 4.64
CA ARG A 168 -33.19 -4.40 5.98
C ARG A 168 -34.22 -5.32 6.62
N SER A 169 -34.83 -6.23 5.86
CA SER A 169 -35.77 -7.23 6.40
C SER A 169 -35.06 -8.40 7.10
N LEU A 170 -33.76 -8.61 6.82
CA LEU A 170 -32.99 -9.69 7.44
C LEU A 170 -32.49 -9.29 8.82
N PRO A 171 -32.64 -10.16 9.85
CA PRO A 171 -32.13 -9.88 11.17
C PRO A 171 -30.61 -9.70 11.14
N PRO A 172 -30.04 -8.79 11.96
CA PRO A 172 -28.60 -8.69 12.10
C PRO A 172 -28.04 -10.06 12.52
N GLN A 173 -26.99 -10.52 11.84
CA GLN A 173 -26.36 -11.78 12.22
C GLN A 173 -25.85 -11.67 13.68
N PRO A 174 -26.08 -12.70 14.50
CA PRO A 174 -25.54 -12.74 15.86
C PRO A 174 -24.02 -12.71 15.80
N SER A 175 -23.41 -11.73 16.46
CA SER A 175 -21.95 -11.66 16.59
C SER A 175 -21.49 -12.73 17.58
N ILE A 176 -20.76 -13.73 17.08
CA ILE A 176 -20.06 -14.69 17.96
C ILE A 176 -18.93 -13.91 18.63
N LYS A 177 -19.08 -13.63 19.93
CA LYS A 177 -18.05 -12.96 20.74
C LYS A 177 -16.95 -13.96 21.13
N ASN A 178 -16.09 -14.28 20.18
CA ASN A 178 -14.80 -14.90 20.52
C ASN A 178 -13.83 -13.79 20.91
N SER A 179 -13.33 -13.81 22.14
CA SER A 179 -12.31 -12.88 22.60
C SER A 179 -11.03 -13.09 21.78
N SER A 180 -10.55 -12.02 21.15
CA SER A 180 -9.30 -12.06 20.37
C SER A 180 -8.09 -12.24 21.29
N ARG A 181 -6.92 -12.60 20.73
CA ARG A 181 -5.66 -12.65 21.50
C ARG A 181 -5.37 -11.32 22.19
N CYS A 182 -5.72 -10.21 21.52
CA CYS A 182 -5.50 -8.87 22.02
C CYS A 182 -6.45 -8.55 23.17
N GLU A 183 -7.73 -8.93 23.08
CA GLU A 183 -8.67 -8.71 24.19
C GLU A 183 -8.28 -9.50 25.44
N LEU A 184 -7.72 -10.71 25.27
CA LEU A 184 -7.22 -11.53 26.38
C LEU A 184 -5.93 -10.97 27.00
N ALA A 185 -4.97 -10.53 26.19
CA ALA A 185 -3.68 -10.01 26.67
C ALA A 185 -3.78 -8.55 27.17
N PHE A 186 -4.58 -7.74 26.50
CA PHE A 186 -4.74 -6.30 26.73
C PHE A 186 -6.25 -5.97 26.67
N PRO A 187 -6.98 -6.03 27.80
CA PRO A 187 -8.42 -5.77 27.82
C PRO A 187 -8.80 -4.41 27.21
N GLY A 188 -9.85 -4.40 26.39
CA GLY A 188 -10.31 -3.23 25.64
C GLY A 188 -9.44 -2.86 24.43
N SER A 189 -8.63 -3.80 23.92
CA SER A 189 -7.78 -3.59 22.75
C SER A 189 -8.33 -4.28 21.51
N PHE A 190 -8.00 -3.72 20.35
CA PHE A 190 -8.38 -4.27 19.05
C PHE A 190 -7.16 -4.85 18.34
N GLN A 191 -7.34 -6.06 17.79
CA GLN A 191 -6.31 -6.72 17.00
C GLN A 191 -6.32 -6.22 15.55
N TYR A 192 -5.13 -5.91 15.02
CA TYR A 192 -4.88 -5.80 13.58
C TYR A 192 -3.53 -6.41 13.24
N ARG A 193 -3.53 -7.35 12.28
CA ARG A 193 -2.36 -8.20 11.99
C ARG A 193 -1.74 -8.76 13.29
N GLN A 194 -0.45 -8.52 13.50
CA GLN A 194 0.33 -8.97 14.66
C GLN A 194 0.32 -7.97 15.83
N SER A 195 -0.37 -6.84 15.68
CA SER A 195 -0.42 -5.76 16.68
C SER A 195 -1.77 -5.67 17.39
N CYS A 196 -1.73 -5.18 18.63
CA CYS A 196 -2.89 -4.86 19.44
C CYS A 196 -2.91 -3.36 19.73
N TYR A 197 -4.06 -2.71 19.62
CA TYR A 197 -4.19 -1.26 19.81
C TYR A 197 -5.20 -0.93 20.89
N ARG A 198 -4.84 0.01 21.77
CA ARG A 198 -5.73 0.45 22.84
C ARG A 198 -5.63 1.96 23.04
N MET A 199 -6.77 2.61 23.21
CA MET A 199 -6.79 4.03 23.55
C MET A 199 -6.53 4.28 25.03
N GLY A 200 -5.67 5.25 25.31
CA GLY A 200 -5.50 5.90 26.60
C GLY A 200 -6.43 7.11 26.78
N SER A 201 -6.40 7.68 27.98
CA SER A 201 -7.10 8.93 28.31
C SER A 201 -6.24 10.16 28.01
N TYR A 202 -6.78 11.36 28.22
CA TYR A 202 -6.09 12.62 27.97
C TYR A 202 -4.78 12.75 28.76
N GLN A 203 -3.66 12.98 28.06
CA GLN A 203 -2.33 13.24 28.61
C GLN A 203 -1.52 14.09 27.63
N ASP A 204 -0.46 14.75 28.09
CA ASP A 204 0.61 15.23 27.21
C ASP A 204 1.33 14.05 26.51
N TRP A 205 2.13 14.36 25.49
CA TRP A 205 2.75 13.33 24.65
C TRP A 205 3.73 12.45 25.43
N ASP A 206 4.57 13.06 26.27
CA ASP A 206 5.61 12.34 27.01
C ASP A 206 4.98 11.39 28.04
N ARG A 207 3.96 11.87 28.77
CA ARG A 207 3.22 11.05 29.72
C ARG A 207 2.42 9.95 29.04
N ALA A 208 1.87 10.21 27.85
CA ALA A 208 1.21 9.19 27.03
C ALA A 208 2.20 8.07 26.63
N ALA A 209 3.41 8.44 26.20
CA ALA A 209 4.48 7.50 25.87
C ALA A 209 4.89 6.64 27.07
N GLU A 210 5.09 7.25 28.24
CA GLU A 210 5.40 6.53 29.48
C GLU A 210 4.30 5.53 29.86
N ILE A 211 3.03 5.90 29.71
CA ILE A 211 1.92 5.01 30.04
C ILE A 211 1.90 3.80 29.11
N CYS A 212 2.04 3.98 27.80
CA CYS A 212 2.11 2.85 26.89
C CYS A 212 3.31 1.94 27.19
N LEU A 213 4.47 2.53 27.50
CA LEU A 213 5.67 1.80 27.87
C LEU A 213 5.49 0.98 29.15
N SER A 214 4.89 1.57 30.19
CA SER A 214 4.62 0.89 31.47
C SER A 214 3.69 -0.32 31.33
N GLN A 215 2.94 -0.39 30.22
CA GLN A 215 2.00 -1.46 29.91
C GLN A 215 2.60 -2.51 28.95
N GLY A 216 3.90 -2.42 28.65
CA GLY A 216 4.59 -3.33 27.73
C GLY A 216 4.31 -3.04 26.25
N GLY A 217 3.93 -1.80 25.92
CA GLY A 217 3.75 -1.33 24.55
C GLY A 217 4.48 -0.02 24.31
N GLN A 218 3.99 0.76 23.36
CA GLN A 218 4.50 2.08 23.01
C GLN A 218 3.37 2.91 22.39
N LEU A 219 3.59 4.21 22.16
CA LEU A 219 2.70 4.98 21.29
C LEU A 219 2.67 4.35 19.90
N ALA A 220 1.50 4.36 19.25
CA ALA A 220 1.28 3.63 18.02
C ALA A 220 2.09 4.22 16.85
N ASP A 221 2.70 3.31 16.09
CA ASP A 221 3.27 3.54 14.78
C ASP A 221 2.20 3.25 13.72
N VAL A 222 1.95 4.22 12.83
CA VAL A 222 1.04 4.04 11.70
C VAL A 222 1.89 3.78 10.45
N ARG A 223 2.14 2.50 10.16
CA ARG A 223 3.21 2.06 9.25
C ARG A 223 2.77 1.95 7.80
N ASP A 224 1.47 1.78 7.55
CA ASP A 224 0.92 1.78 6.21
C ASP A 224 -0.54 2.28 6.15
N VAL A 225 -1.01 2.50 4.92
CA VAL A 225 -2.38 2.97 4.66
C VAL A 225 -3.46 1.99 5.13
N PHE A 226 -3.16 0.70 5.20
CA PHE A 226 -4.13 -0.32 5.63
C PHE A 226 -4.31 -0.27 7.16
N GLU A 227 -3.23 -0.08 7.90
CA GLU A 227 -3.21 0.16 9.35
C GLU A 227 -3.93 1.46 9.69
N ASP A 228 -3.62 2.58 9.01
CA ASP A 228 -4.35 3.85 9.19
C ASP A 228 -5.86 3.68 8.97
N ALA A 229 -6.23 2.98 7.90
CA ALA A 229 -7.60 2.70 7.55
C ALA A 229 -8.31 1.83 8.61
N PHE A 230 -7.63 0.81 9.14
CA PHE A 230 -8.13 0.01 10.25
C PHE A 230 -8.39 0.86 11.50
N LEU A 231 -7.40 1.68 11.89
CA LEU A 231 -7.51 2.53 13.08
C LEU A 231 -8.68 3.50 12.95
N SER A 232 -8.80 4.15 11.79
CA SER A 232 -9.91 5.05 11.50
C SER A 232 -11.26 4.32 11.59
N VAL A 233 -11.41 3.15 10.96
CA VAL A 233 -12.68 2.41 10.98
C VAL A 233 -13.04 1.90 12.38
N LYS A 234 -12.06 1.45 13.17
CA LYS A 234 -12.31 0.85 14.49
C LYS A 234 -12.54 1.88 15.58
N PHE A 235 -11.83 3.00 15.56
CA PHE A 235 -11.85 3.97 16.64
C PHE A 235 -12.62 5.25 16.33
N ASN A 236 -13.19 5.41 15.12
CA ASN A 236 -14.01 6.57 14.71
C ASN A 236 -15.22 6.88 15.63
N PHE A 237 -15.60 5.99 16.56
CA PHE A 237 -16.66 6.27 17.54
C PHE A 237 -16.32 7.41 18.53
N ARG A 238 -15.05 7.77 18.69
CA ARG A 238 -14.65 8.91 19.53
C ARG A 238 -14.45 10.21 18.75
N GLY A 239 -13.98 10.12 17.52
CA GLY A 239 -13.54 11.27 16.73
C GLY A 239 -12.37 12.03 17.40
N GLY A 240 -11.92 13.10 16.76
CA GLY A 240 -10.91 14.00 17.31
C GLY A 240 -9.48 13.47 17.24
N LEU A 241 -8.56 14.32 17.70
CA LEU A 241 -7.12 14.09 17.69
C LEU A 241 -6.67 13.16 18.82
N PHE A 242 -5.69 12.32 18.54
CA PHE A 242 -5.02 11.47 19.52
C PHE A 242 -3.53 11.36 19.23
N TRP A 243 -2.73 11.21 20.29
CA TRP A 243 -1.29 11.03 20.16
C TRP A 243 -0.93 9.69 19.50
N ILE A 244 0.00 9.80 18.56
CA ILE A 244 0.73 8.69 17.93
C ILE A 244 2.23 8.85 18.20
N GLY A 245 3.03 7.83 17.89
CA GLY A 245 4.46 7.80 18.22
C GLY A 245 5.36 8.70 17.36
N LEU A 246 4.82 9.44 16.39
CA LEU A 246 5.59 10.26 15.45
C LEU A 246 5.94 11.61 16.08
N GLN A 247 7.20 12.05 15.90
CA GLN A 247 7.72 13.30 16.44
C GLN A 247 8.89 13.84 15.62
N ASP A 248 9.13 15.14 15.68
CA ASP A 248 10.40 15.76 15.32
C ASP A 248 11.10 16.19 16.61
N VAL A 249 12.11 15.41 17.00
CA VAL A 249 12.77 15.48 18.31
C VAL A 249 13.49 16.80 18.54
N LYS A 250 14.02 17.41 17.48
CA LYS A 250 14.92 18.58 17.54
C LYS A 250 14.45 19.75 16.67
N ALA A 251 13.18 19.72 16.25
CA ALA A 251 12.61 20.69 15.31
C ALA A 251 13.47 20.91 14.06
N THR A 252 13.97 19.80 13.50
CA THR A 252 14.87 19.81 12.33
C THR A 252 14.15 19.74 11.00
N GLY A 253 12.83 19.48 11.02
CA GLY A 253 12.06 19.08 9.85
C GLY A 253 11.84 17.58 9.75
N LEU A 254 12.67 16.76 10.42
CA LEU A 254 12.66 15.31 10.28
C LEU A 254 11.78 14.64 11.33
N PHE A 255 10.71 13.98 10.87
CA PHE A 255 9.80 13.20 11.69
C PHE A 255 10.25 11.74 11.77
N THR A 256 10.27 11.19 12.99
CA THR A 256 10.65 9.80 13.28
C THR A 256 9.69 9.16 14.29
N TRP A 257 9.50 7.85 14.17
CA TRP A 257 8.73 7.08 15.14
C TRP A 257 9.56 6.88 16.42
N LEU A 258 8.92 7.04 17.59
CA LEU A 258 9.53 6.76 18.90
C LEU A 258 10.14 5.36 18.99
N SER A 259 9.55 4.40 18.28
CA SER A 259 9.96 3.00 18.22
C SER A 259 11.23 2.74 17.40
N GLY A 260 11.68 3.72 16.61
CA GLY A 260 12.77 3.55 15.65
C GLY A 260 12.37 2.88 14.33
N TRP A 261 11.08 2.59 14.11
CA TRP A 261 10.60 2.15 12.79
C TRP A 261 10.85 3.24 11.73
N PRO A 262 11.21 2.86 10.49
CA PRO A 262 11.30 3.82 9.40
C PRO A 262 9.92 4.38 9.08
N VAL A 263 9.86 5.68 8.81
CA VAL A 263 8.63 6.30 8.29
C VAL A 263 8.51 5.89 6.82
N GLN A 264 7.52 5.04 6.52
CA GLN A 264 7.22 4.54 5.16
C GLN A 264 5.87 5.03 4.65
N TYR A 265 5.08 5.65 5.53
CA TYR A 265 3.74 6.16 5.26
C TYR A 265 3.54 7.44 6.05
N THR A 266 2.87 8.41 5.43
CA THR A 266 2.42 9.65 6.05
C THR A 266 1.02 9.99 5.54
N ASN A 267 0.18 10.55 6.40
CA ASN A 267 -1.16 11.01 6.02
C ASN A 267 -1.44 12.39 6.60
N TRP A 268 -0.65 13.39 6.22
CA TRP A 268 -0.79 14.73 6.78
C TRP A 268 -2.12 15.39 6.40
N ALA A 269 -2.68 16.17 7.33
CA ALA A 269 -3.81 17.03 7.05
C ALA A 269 -3.42 18.15 6.06
N PRO A 270 -4.39 18.85 5.46
CA PRO A 270 -4.11 20.02 4.66
C PRO A 270 -3.22 21.03 5.41
N LEU A 271 -2.23 21.57 4.69
CA LEU A 271 -1.23 22.50 5.21
C LEU A 271 -0.39 21.94 6.38
N GLN A 272 -0.17 20.62 6.41
CA GLN A 272 0.70 19.96 7.39
C GLN A 272 1.73 19.05 6.69
N PRO A 273 2.90 18.79 7.32
CA PRO A 273 3.41 19.47 8.51
C PRO A 273 3.78 20.93 8.17
N ASP A 274 3.48 21.86 9.07
CA ASP A 274 3.79 23.28 8.88
C ASP A 274 5.16 23.65 9.47
N ALA A 275 5.64 24.85 9.13
CA ALA A 275 6.83 25.47 9.72
C ALA A 275 6.61 25.95 11.18
N SER A 276 5.73 25.31 11.96
CA SER A 276 5.44 25.73 13.33
C SER A 276 6.69 25.74 14.21
N THR A 277 6.80 26.79 15.04
CA THR A 277 7.98 27.04 15.88
C THR A 277 7.90 26.25 17.19
N GLY A 278 9.02 25.67 17.62
CA GLY A 278 9.20 25.00 18.90
C GLY A 278 10.47 24.15 18.88
N ASP A 279 10.99 23.72 20.03
CA ASP A 279 12.22 22.91 20.10
C ASP A 279 11.98 21.42 19.77
N ARG A 280 10.73 20.97 19.91
CA ARG A 280 10.24 19.61 19.61
C ARG A 280 8.80 19.67 19.13
N ARG A 281 8.46 18.85 18.15
CA ARG A 281 7.11 18.79 17.55
C ARG A 281 6.55 17.38 17.69
N CYS A 282 5.33 17.27 18.21
CA CYS A 282 4.65 16.00 18.43
C CYS A 282 3.46 15.86 17.47
N VAL A 283 3.11 14.63 17.09
CA VAL A 283 2.09 14.41 16.06
C VAL A 283 0.88 13.72 16.65
N ALA A 284 -0.29 14.27 16.34
CA ALA A 284 -1.58 13.66 16.61
C ALA A 284 -2.27 13.27 15.29
N ALA A 285 -2.97 12.15 15.30
CA ALA A 285 -3.82 11.73 14.19
C ALA A 285 -5.29 11.99 14.52
N ASP A 286 -6.13 12.25 13.54
CA ASP A 286 -7.59 12.38 13.69
C ASP A 286 -8.26 11.02 13.38
N LEU A 287 -9.07 10.46 14.29
CA LEU A 287 -9.67 9.13 14.06
C LEU A 287 -10.77 9.08 13.00
N ALA A 288 -11.36 10.20 12.63
CA ALA A 288 -12.43 10.24 11.64
C ALA A 288 -11.87 10.24 10.21
N THR A 289 -10.72 10.88 10.02
CA THR A 289 -10.05 11.12 8.72
C THR A 289 -8.71 10.41 8.60
N GLY A 290 -8.15 9.87 9.70
CA GLY A 290 -6.76 9.39 9.83
C GLY A 290 -5.69 10.43 9.51
N MET A 291 -6.05 11.70 9.32
CA MET A 291 -5.10 12.74 8.94
C MET A 291 -4.29 13.21 10.14
N TRP A 292 -3.03 13.55 9.90
CA TRP A 292 -2.05 13.87 10.95
C TRP A 292 -1.82 15.37 11.04
N ARG A 293 -1.62 15.85 12.26
CA ARG A 293 -1.32 17.25 12.56
C ARG A 293 -0.18 17.32 13.55
N VAL A 294 0.70 18.29 13.34
CA VAL A 294 1.65 18.71 14.38
C VAL A 294 0.87 19.41 15.49
N GLN A 295 1.22 19.13 16.74
CA GLN A 295 0.63 19.72 17.94
C GLN A 295 1.74 20.03 18.96
N PRO A 296 1.56 21.06 19.80
CA PRO A 296 2.42 21.27 20.97
C PRO A 296 2.42 20.03 21.86
N CYS A 297 3.61 19.54 22.23
CA CYS A 297 3.75 18.26 22.94
C CYS A 297 3.08 18.22 24.33
N ASP A 298 2.85 19.39 24.95
CA ASP A 298 2.16 19.58 26.22
C ASP A 298 0.62 19.57 26.09
N THR A 299 0.10 19.51 24.85
CA THR A 299 -1.34 19.40 24.60
C THR A 299 -1.88 18.12 25.22
N HIS A 300 -2.95 18.22 25.99
CA HIS A 300 -3.58 17.06 26.58
C HIS A 300 -4.56 16.43 25.60
N LEU A 301 -4.19 15.29 25.00
CA LEU A 301 -4.99 14.53 24.05
C LEU A 301 -5.13 13.08 24.51
N PRO A 302 -6.22 12.36 24.13
CA PRO A 302 -6.19 10.91 24.21
C PRO A 302 -5.03 10.38 23.36
N PHE A 303 -4.61 9.14 23.59
CA PHE A 303 -3.46 8.56 22.89
C PHE A 303 -3.73 7.12 22.49
N LEU A 304 -3.00 6.62 21.50
CA LEU A 304 -3.11 5.24 21.06
C LEU A 304 -1.84 4.47 21.42
N CYS A 305 -1.99 3.45 22.27
CA CYS A 305 -0.94 2.48 22.51
C CYS A 305 -1.00 1.35 21.50
N GLN A 306 0.17 0.87 21.08
CA GLN A 306 0.38 -0.32 20.30
C GLN A 306 1.18 -1.33 21.13
N PHE A 307 0.78 -2.60 21.02
CA PHE A 307 1.45 -3.73 21.66
C PHE A 307 1.75 -4.79 20.60
N ASP A 308 3.02 -4.99 20.30
CA ASP A 308 3.53 -6.10 19.50
C ASP A 308 5.02 -6.35 19.81
N ASN A 309 5.57 -7.36 19.13
CA ASN A 309 6.98 -7.74 19.24
C ASN A 309 7.72 -7.50 17.91
N GLU A 310 7.15 -6.69 17.01
CA GLU A 310 7.77 -6.46 15.72
C GLU A 310 8.94 -5.47 15.87
N LYS A 311 10.09 -5.83 15.29
CA LYS A 311 11.28 -4.99 15.34
C LYS A 311 11.41 -4.17 14.07
N PRO A 312 11.91 -2.93 14.14
CA PRO A 312 12.25 -2.15 12.97
C PRO A 312 13.08 -2.98 11.98
N PRO A 313 12.79 -2.92 10.68
CA PRO A 313 13.58 -3.58 9.66
C PRO A 313 14.99 -3.01 9.67
N GLU A 314 15.98 -3.84 9.35
CA GLU A 314 17.35 -3.37 9.15
C GLU A 314 17.41 -2.36 8.00
N VAL A 315 18.19 -1.29 8.22
CA VAL A 315 18.46 -0.29 7.19
C VAL A 315 19.27 -0.96 6.09
N LYS A 316 18.68 -1.14 4.90
CA LYS A 316 19.41 -1.67 3.77
C LYS A 316 20.41 -0.62 3.27
N HIS A 317 21.67 -1.01 3.18
CA HIS A 317 22.65 -0.23 2.44
C HIS A 317 22.30 -0.30 0.96
N HIS A 318 22.04 0.85 0.34
CA HIS A 318 21.79 0.91 -1.09
C HIS A 318 23.12 0.85 -1.84
N GLU A 319 23.28 -0.20 -2.63
CA GLU A 319 24.39 -0.37 -3.56
C GLU A 319 23.93 0.00 -4.97
N GLY A 320 24.77 0.75 -5.70
CA GLY A 320 24.49 1.09 -7.09
C GLY A 320 25.27 2.31 -7.56
N ALA A 321 25.26 2.53 -8.86
CA ALA A 321 25.84 3.71 -9.50
C ALA A 321 24.74 4.56 -10.12
N CYS A 322 25.04 5.85 -10.31
CA CYS A 322 24.21 6.73 -11.14
C CYS A 322 24.18 6.24 -12.60
N PRO A 323 23.14 6.58 -13.38
CA PRO A 323 22.99 6.11 -14.76
C PRO A 323 24.24 6.37 -15.63
N GLU A 324 24.61 5.42 -16.51
CA GLU A 324 25.86 5.38 -17.31
C GLU A 324 26.18 6.67 -18.11
N HIS A 325 25.20 7.51 -18.42
CA HIS A 325 25.40 8.85 -19.01
C HIS A 325 25.65 9.96 -17.96
N ALA A 326 26.26 9.60 -16.83
CA ALA A 326 26.37 10.34 -15.57
C ALA A 326 27.03 11.74 -15.62
N ARG A 327 27.40 12.28 -16.79
CA ARG A 327 28.07 13.60 -16.86
C ARG A 327 27.30 14.71 -16.14
N ASN A 328 25.97 14.59 -16.06
CA ASN A 328 25.12 15.60 -15.44
C ASN A 328 24.40 15.09 -14.17
N TRP A 329 24.50 13.81 -13.82
CA TRP A 329 23.89 13.26 -12.61
C TRP A 329 24.85 13.39 -11.43
N ILE A 330 24.37 13.96 -10.33
CA ILE A 330 25.12 14.24 -9.13
C ILE A 330 24.88 13.11 -8.13
N ASP A 331 25.95 12.45 -7.74
CA ASP A 331 25.96 11.51 -6.62
C ASP A 331 26.26 12.28 -5.32
N VAL A 332 25.32 12.24 -4.37
CA VAL A 332 25.47 12.84 -3.04
C VAL A 332 25.66 11.80 -1.94
N GLY A 333 26.02 10.56 -2.27
CA GLY A 333 26.30 9.50 -1.30
C GLY A 333 25.04 9.02 -0.56
N ASN A 334 23.89 9.07 -1.22
CA ASN A 334 22.63 8.47 -0.75
C ASN A 334 22.11 7.50 -1.84
N PRO A 335 20.93 6.88 -1.68
CA PRO A 335 20.37 5.95 -2.66
C PRO A 335 20.00 6.56 -4.01
N TYR A 336 20.01 7.89 -4.14
CA TYR A 336 19.53 8.61 -5.31
C TYR A 336 20.66 9.38 -6.02
N CYS A 337 20.41 9.69 -7.28
CA CYS A 337 21.22 10.61 -8.07
C CYS A 337 20.33 11.76 -8.52
N TYR A 338 20.90 12.97 -8.60
CA TYR A 338 20.15 14.19 -8.88
C TYR A 338 20.60 14.84 -10.18
N TRP A 339 19.67 15.40 -10.94
CA TRP A 339 19.95 16.16 -12.15
C TRP A 339 19.23 17.49 -12.08
N LEU A 340 19.96 18.60 -12.21
CA LEU A 340 19.40 19.95 -12.10
C LEU A 340 19.37 20.62 -13.49
N GLU A 341 18.23 21.21 -13.83
CA GLU A 341 18.08 22.16 -14.93
C GLU A 341 17.95 23.56 -14.34
N THR A 342 18.97 24.39 -14.54
CA THR A 342 19.05 25.74 -13.96
C THR A 342 19.00 26.85 -15.00
N GLU A 343 19.06 26.50 -16.30
CA GLU A 343 19.11 27.48 -17.39
C GLU A 343 17.75 27.61 -18.07
N ARG A 344 17.05 26.49 -18.28
CA ARG A 344 15.75 26.48 -18.95
C ARG A 344 14.61 26.46 -17.95
N LEU A 345 13.92 27.59 -17.85
CA LEU A 345 12.77 27.73 -16.96
C LEU A 345 11.51 27.10 -17.58
N MET A 346 10.86 26.23 -16.81
CA MET A 346 9.73 25.41 -17.22
C MET A 346 8.61 25.48 -16.17
N THR A 347 7.38 25.26 -16.60
CA THR A 347 6.27 25.00 -15.67
C THR A 347 6.49 23.68 -14.92
N PHE A 348 5.77 23.48 -13.82
CA PHE A 348 5.88 22.23 -13.05
C PHE A 348 5.59 21.00 -13.93
N ASN A 349 4.53 21.06 -14.74
CA ASN A 349 4.11 19.95 -15.60
C ASN A 349 5.13 19.66 -16.72
N GLU A 350 5.74 20.70 -17.31
CA GLU A 350 6.83 20.53 -18.28
C GLU A 350 8.07 19.90 -17.64
N SER A 351 8.42 20.34 -16.43
CA SER A 351 9.55 19.82 -15.64
C SER A 351 9.35 18.35 -15.28
N PHE A 352 8.15 18.00 -14.81
CA PHE A 352 7.73 16.62 -14.56
C PHE A 352 7.90 15.74 -15.80
N ALA A 353 7.40 16.19 -16.96
CA ALA A 353 7.53 15.45 -18.21
C ALA A 353 8.98 15.24 -18.64
N ILE A 354 9.87 16.21 -18.37
CA ILE A 354 11.31 16.07 -18.64
C ILE A 354 11.94 15.03 -17.71
N CYS A 355 11.66 15.05 -16.41
CA CYS A 355 12.16 14.03 -15.48
C CYS A 355 11.65 12.64 -15.86
N ASP A 356 10.36 12.50 -16.18
CA ASP A 356 9.75 11.24 -16.64
C ASP A 356 10.45 10.70 -17.90
N SER A 357 10.75 11.57 -18.88
CA SER A 357 11.49 11.19 -20.10
C SER A 357 12.91 10.66 -19.84
N LYS A 358 13.47 10.91 -18.65
CA LYS A 358 14.77 10.41 -18.19
C LYS A 358 14.65 9.16 -17.31
N ASN A 359 13.47 8.54 -17.23
CA ASN A 359 13.14 7.47 -16.28
C ASN A 359 13.42 7.90 -14.82
N SER A 360 13.06 9.14 -14.50
CA SER A 360 13.27 9.74 -13.18
C SER A 360 11.99 10.48 -12.77
N SER A 361 11.94 10.97 -11.53
CA SER A 361 10.86 11.85 -11.06
C SER A 361 11.44 13.21 -10.70
N LEU A 362 10.59 14.23 -10.54
CA LEU A 362 11.00 15.41 -9.77
C LEU A 362 11.41 14.96 -8.36
N ALA A 363 12.46 15.57 -7.82
CA ALA A 363 13.18 15.07 -6.65
C ALA A 363 12.36 15.15 -5.35
N SER A 364 12.40 14.07 -4.58
CA SER A 364 11.99 14.02 -3.17
C SER A 364 13.20 14.26 -2.26
N PHE A 365 12.93 14.73 -1.03
CA PHE A 365 13.96 15.00 -0.03
C PHE A 365 13.50 14.51 1.34
N HIS A 366 14.37 13.79 2.05
CA HIS A 366 14.03 13.09 3.30
C HIS A 366 14.94 13.45 4.47
N SER A 367 15.87 14.40 4.29
CA SER A 367 16.72 14.91 5.37
C SER A 367 17.39 16.23 5.00
N LYS A 368 17.77 17.00 6.01
CA LYS A 368 18.56 18.22 5.83
C LYS A 368 19.96 17.92 5.30
N GLU A 369 20.54 16.79 5.69
CA GLU A 369 21.87 16.34 5.28
C GLU A 369 21.94 16.08 3.78
N GLU A 370 20.90 15.44 3.21
CA GLU A 370 20.74 15.19 1.78
C GLU A 370 20.73 16.50 0.98
N VAL A 371 19.87 17.43 1.37
CA VAL A 371 19.77 18.76 0.75
C VAL A 371 21.08 19.55 0.91
N GLY A 372 21.71 19.44 2.08
CA GLY A 372 23.00 20.06 2.40
C GLY A 372 24.09 19.69 1.39
N ARG A 373 24.15 18.42 0.97
CA ARG A 373 25.12 17.94 -0.04
C ARG A 373 24.86 18.49 -1.44
N LEU A 374 23.63 18.90 -1.76
CA LEU A 374 23.29 19.56 -3.03
C LEU A 374 23.54 21.07 -3.04
N SER A 375 23.73 21.70 -1.88
CA SER A 375 23.89 23.16 -1.75
C SER A 375 24.87 23.82 -2.76
N PRO A 376 26.05 23.25 -3.06
CA PRO A 376 26.96 23.84 -4.05
C PRO A 376 26.40 23.90 -5.48
N TYR A 377 25.46 23.02 -5.81
CA TYR A 377 24.79 22.96 -7.11
C TYR A 377 23.56 23.86 -7.12
N LEU A 378 22.78 23.87 -6.04
CA LEU A 378 21.61 24.75 -5.88
C LEU A 378 21.99 26.22 -6.06
N ARG A 379 23.07 26.66 -5.41
CA ARG A 379 23.56 28.05 -5.45
C ARG A 379 24.04 28.52 -6.83
N LYS A 380 24.25 27.62 -7.78
CA LYS A 380 24.57 27.99 -9.17
C LYS A 380 23.33 28.46 -9.92
N SER A 381 22.15 28.00 -9.51
CA SER A 381 20.88 28.47 -10.07
C SER A 381 20.66 29.94 -9.73
N GLN A 382 20.23 30.72 -10.72
CA GLN A 382 19.74 32.09 -10.50
C GLN A 382 18.25 32.14 -10.12
N HIS A 383 17.56 31.00 -10.23
CA HIS A 383 16.12 30.86 -10.05
C HIS A 383 15.80 29.79 -9.01
N GLN A 384 14.56 29.80 -8.54
CA GLN A 384 14.00 28.74 -7.70
C GLN A 384 13.88 27.45 -8.52
N LEU A 385 13.77 26.32 -7.83
CA LEU A 385 13.85 25.00 -8.44
C LEU A 385 12.61 24.17 -8.05
N TRP A 386 11.85 23.70 -9.04
CA TRP A 386 10.79 22.74 -8.80
C TRP A 386 11.34 21.45 -8.18
N ILE A 387 10.61 20.95 -7.19
CA ILE A 387 10.83 19.66 -6.53
C ILE A 387 9.57 18.80 -6.69
N GLY A 388 9.63 17.53 -6.28
CA GLY A 388 8.55 16.57 -6.51
C GLY A 388 7.37 16.64 -5.55
N LEU A 389 7.30 17.65 -4.68
CA LEU A 389 6.21 17.79 -3.71
C LEU A 389 5.05 18.56 -4.34
N VAL A 390 3.84 18.03 -4.22
CA VAL A 390 2.64 18.58 -4.85
C VAL A 390 1.42 18.31 -3.99
N SER A 391 0.45 19.22 -4.02
CA SER A 391 -0.84 19.05 -3.36
C SER A 391 -1.68 17.99 -4.07
N SER A 392 -2.26 17.09 -3.28
CA SER A 392 -3.20 16.05 -3.71
C SER A 392 -4.64 16.56 -3.70
N TYR A 393 -5.59 15.74 -4.15
CA TYR A 393 -7.02 16.12 -4.25
C TYR A 393 -7.70 16.48 -2.92
N ASN A 394 -7.08 16.11 -1.80
CA ASN A 394 -7.55 16.39 -0.44
C ASN A 394 -6.79 17.56 0.20
N ASP A 395 -6.08 18.37 -0.59
CA ASP A 395 -5.27 19.52 -0.16
C ASP A 395 -4.09 19.16 0.76
N SER A 396 -3.70 17.87 0.83
CA SER A 396 -2.49 17.39 1.51
C SER A 396 -1.32 17.27 0.54
N TYR A 397 -0.08 17.41 1.03
CA TYR A 397 1.11 17.29 0.19
C TYR A 397 1.62 15.85 0.11
N GLU A 398 1.93 15.39 -1.10
CA GLU A 398 2.52 14.07 -1.36
C GLU A 398 3.66 14.16 -2.38
N TRP A 399 4.69 13.31 -2.23
CA TRP A 399 5.77 13.23 -3.20
C TRP A 399 5.32 12.43 -4.44
N LEU A 400 5.68 12.91 -5.63
CA LEU A 400 5.36 12.25 -6.90
C LEU A 400 5.89 10.81 -7.00
N ASP A 401 7.02 10.52 -6.36
CA ASP A 401 7.63 9.19 -6.31
C ASP A 401 6.97 8.24 -5.30
N GLY A 402 5.97 8.73 -4.54
CA GLY A 402 5.21 7.97 -3.53
C GLY A 402 5.97 7.70 -2.23
N SER A 403 7.15 8.29 -2.04
CA SER A 403 7.84 8.31 -0.76
C SER A 403 7.05 9.12 0.30
N PRO A 404 7.22 8.84 1.59
CA PRO A 404 6.50 9.57 2.64
C PRO A 404 7.06 10.99 2.84
N LEU A 405 6.19 11.93 3.19
CA LEU A 405 6.57 13.28 3.60
C LEU A 405 7.04 13.27 5.07
N ASN A 406 8.16 12.60 5.34
CA ASN A 406 8.75 12.47 6.68
C ASN A 406 9.74 13.58 7.02
N TYR A 407 10.08 14.42 6.04
CA TYR A 407 10.93 15.59 6.21
C TYR A 407 10.23 16.80 5.61
N GLU A 408 10.27 17.91 6.32
CA GLU A 408 9.82 19.20 5.81
C GLU A 408 10.91 20.26 5.95
N HIS A 409 10.90 21.24 5.05
CA HIS A 409 11.80 22.38 5.11
C HIS A 409 11.09 23.64 4.61
N TRP A 410 9.85 23.83 5.05
CA TRP A 410 9.05 24.97 4.65
C TRP A 410 9.69 26.29 5.11
N LYS A 411 9.58 27.32 4.27
CA LYS A 411 9.82 28.69 4.70
C LYS A 411 8.77 29.06 5.76
N ASN A 412 9.15 29.89 6.74
CA ASN A 412 8.20 30.37 7.74
C ASN A 412 6.95 30.97 7.09
N GLY A 413 5.78 30.46 7.48
CA GLY A 413 4.49 30.84 6.93
C GLY A 413 3.98 29.93 5.80
N GLU A 414 4.83 29.03 5.29
CA GLU A 414 4.45 28.03 4.28
C GLU A 414 4.18 26.66 4.95
N PRO A 415 3.38 25.78 4.33
CA PRO A 415 2.55 26.06 3.16
C PRO A 415 1.39 27.03 3.51
N SER A 416 1.11 28.00 2.64
CA SER A 416 0.23 29.13 2.98
C SER A 416 -1.14 29.10 2.28
N SER A 417 -1.29 28.36 1.18
CA SER A 417 -2.52 28.36 0.39
C SER A 417 -2.89 26.99 -0.19
N ILE A 418 -4.19 26.73 -0.30
CA ILE A 418 -4.70 25.53 -1.01
C ILE A 418 -4.77 25.73 -2.53
N ASP A 419 -4.65 26.98 -3.01
CA ASP A 419 -4.67 27.29 -4.45
C ASP A 419 -3.27 27.16 -5.10
N GLU A 420 -2.24 26.98 -4.28
CA GLU A 420 -0.82 26.87 -4.68
C GLU A 420 -0.36 25.42 -4.60
N ASN A 421 -0.62 24.67 -5.67
CA ASN A 421 -0.52 23.21 -5.62
C ASN A 421 0.88 22.63 -5.84
N CYS A 422 1.89 23.43 -6.21
CA CYS A 422 3.22 22.95 -6.57
C CYS A 422 4.30 23.59 -5.71
N VAL A 423 5.36 22.84 -5.41
CA VAL A 423 6.39 23.30 -4.46
C VAL A 423 7.70 23.60 -5.17
N GLU A 424 8.22 24.79 -4.94
CA GLU A 424 9.57 25.19 -5.32
C GLU A 424 10.51 25.19 -4.11
N MET A 425 11.78 24.89 -4.37
CA MET A 425 12.87 25.03 -3.43
C MET A 425 13.70 26.26 -3.79
N ARG A 426 13.98 27.08 -2.78
CA ARG A 426 14.80 28.28 -2.91
C ARG A 426 16.28 27.92 -3.00
N GLN A 427 16.98 28.53 -3.95
CA GLN A 427 18.37 28.21 -4.27
C GLN A 427 19.40 28.55 -3.17
N PHE A 428 19.09 29.50 -2.28
CA PHE A 428 20.05 30.05 -1.31
C PHE A 428 20.03 29.32 0.05
N ASP A 429 18.83 29.07 0.55
CA ASP A 429 18.54 28.52 1.87
C ASP A 429 17.86 27.14 1.81
N ALA A 430 17.51 26.68 0.60
CA ALA A 430 16.82 25.42 0.35
C ALA A 430 15.44 25.31 1.04
N LEU A 431 14.87 26.45 1.47
CA LEU A 431 13.53 26.48 2.05
C LEU A 431 12.47 26.31 0.95
N TRP A 432 11.36 25.67 1.30
CA TRP A 432 10.28 25.36 0.39
C TRP A 432 9.20 26.43 0.41
N ASN A 433 8.57 26.63 -0.74
CA ASN A 433 7.47 27.56 -0.95
C ASN A 433 6.46 26.87 -1.86
N ASP A 434 5.20 26.77 -1.45
CA ASP A 434 4.10 26.43 -2.34
C ASP A 434 3.77 27.62 -3.24
N ILE A 435 3.53 27.35 -4.52
CA ILE A 435 3.24 28.36 -5.52
C ILE A 435 2.42 27.75 -6.68
N HIS A 436 1.76 28.60 -7.47
CA HIS A 436 1.05 28.15 -8.66
C HIS A 436 1.96 27.41 -9.66
N CYS A 437 1.49 26.26 -10.13
CA CYS A 437 2.24 25.35 -11.01
C CYS A 437 2.63 25.91 -12.39
N ASP A 438 2.00 27.01 -12.82
CA ASP A 438 2.24 27.69 -14.10
C ASP A 438 3.44 28.65 -14.07
N VAL A 439 4.03 28.88 -12.89
CA VAL A 439 5.27 29.63 -12.75
C VAL A 439 6.40 28.91 -13.48
N LYS A 440 7.37 29.66 -14.01
CA LYS A 440 8.53 29.08 -14.71
C LYS A 440 9.76 29.11 -13.82
N ASN A 441 10.24 27.92 -13.45
CA ASN A 441 11.41 27.72 -12.60
C ASN A 441 12.39 26.73 -13.25
N GLY A 442 13.62 26.68 -12.73
CA GLY A 442 14.46 25.50 -12.93
C GLY A 442 13.87 24.30 -12.19
N PHE A 443 14.49 23.14 -12.25
CA PHE A 443 13.95 21.94 -11.59
C PHE A 443 15.01 20.88 -11.29
N ILE A 444 14.67 19.97 -10.37
CA ILE A 444 15.54 18.89 -9.93
C ILE A 444 14.85 17.56 -10.19
N CYS A 445 15.50 16.69 -10.99
CA CYS A 445 15.10 15.30 -11.12
C CYS A 445 15.90 14.41 -10.16
N ALA A 446 15.30 13.33 -9.68
CA ALA A 446 15.96 12.28 -8.90
C ALA A 446 15.66 10.89 -9.47
N VAL A 447 16.66 10.01 -9.43
CA VAL A 447 16.56 8.60 -9.82
C VAL A 447 17.27 7.71 -8.81
N GLU A 448 16.65 6.58 -8.46
CA GLU A 448 17.27 5.59 -7.56
C GLU A 448 18.44 4.88 -8.25
N LYS A 449 19.55 4.74 -7.55
CA LYS A 449 20.75 4.05 -8.02
C LYS A 449 20.47 2.59 -8.35
N GLY A 450 21.12 2.07 -9.39
CA GLY A 450 21.01 0.65 -9.73
C GLY A 450 19.66 0.21 -10.30
N THR A 451 18.74 1.13 -10.59
CA THR A 451 17.53 0.84 -11.37
C THR A 451 17.94 0.36 -12.77
N LYS A 452 17.96 -0.96 -12.95
CA LYS A 452 18.21 -1.59 -14.25
C LYS A 452 17.08 -1.17 -15.16
N THR A 453 17.39 -0.35 -16.17
CA THR A 453 16.44 -0.03 -17.23
C THR A 453 15.88 -1.33 -17.80
N SER A 454 14.58 -1.35 -18.09
CA SER A 454 13.91 -2.50 -18.73
C SER A 454 14.63 -2.92 -20.01
N ALA A 455 15.29 -2.00 -20.71
CA ALA A 455 16.20 -2.27 -21.82
C ALA A 455 17.36 -3.24 -21.47
N GLY A 456 17.99 -3.09 -20.30
CA GLY A 456 19.07 -3.98 -19.85
C GLY A 456 18.61 -5.41 -19.58
N VAL A 457 17.36 -5.59 -19.13
CA VAL A 457 16.74 -6.92 -19.00
C VAL A 457 16.48 -7.53 -20.37
N TYR A 458 15.95 -6.78 -21.33
CA TYR A 458 15.75 -7.28 -22.70
C TYR A 458 17.06 -7.64 -23.40
N VAL A 459 18.12 -6.85 -23.21
CA VAL A 459 19.47 -7.15 -23.75
C VAL A 459 20.05 -8.40 -23.11
N ALA A 460 19.95 -8.55 -21.78
CA ALA A 460 20.42 -9.74 -21.08
C ALA A 460 19.66 -11.01 -21.51
N VAL A 461 18.33 -10.92 -21.69
CA VAL A 461 17.50 -12.01 -22.19
C VAL A 461 17.83 -12.34 -23.64
N ALA A 462 18.07 -11.34 -24.50
CA ALA A 462 18.46 -11.54 -25.88
C ALA A 462 19.84 -12.21 -26.00
N LEU A 463 20.82 -11.77 -25.20
CA LEU A 463 22.16 -12.38 -25.15
C LEU A 463 22.11 -13.81 -24.59
N GLY A 464 21.32 -14.05 -23.55
CA GLY A 464 21.08 -15.40 -23.01
C GLY A 464 20.42 -16.33 -24.03
N SER A 465 19.41 -15.83 -24.76
CA SER A 465 18.73 -16.57 -25.83
C SER A 465 19.67 -16.89 -26.99
N LEU A 466 20.54 -15.95 -27.37
CA LEU A 466 21.55 -16.15 -28.41
C LEU A 466 22.57 -17.23 -28.01
N LEU A 467 23.03 -17.23 -26.75
CA LEU A 467 23.95 -18.25 -26.23
C LEU A 467 23.33 -19.66 -26.26
N VAL A 468 22.04 -19.78 -25.91
CA VAL A 468 21.31 -21.06 -25.98
C VAL A 468 21.20 -21.56 -27.41
N LEU A 469 20.91 -20.66 -28.38
CA LEU A 469 20.84 -21.02 -29.80
C LEU A 469 22.20 -21.47 -30.36
N VAL A 470 23.29 -20.80 -29.97
CA VAL A 470 24.65 -21.19 -30.37
C VAL A 470 25.03 -22.56 -29.77
N ALA A 471 24.71 -22.80 -28.50
CA ALA A 471 24.95 -24.09 -27.85
C ALA A 471 24.14 -25.23 -28.51
N ALA A 472 22.87 -24.98 -28.86
CA ALA A 472 22.03 -25.93 -29.57
C ALA A 472 22.58 -26.25 -30.97
N ALA A 473 23.02 -25.23 -31.72
CA ALA A 473 23.63 -25.42 -33.03
C ALA A 473 24.93 -26.25 -32.94
N PHE A 474 25.76 -26.00 -31.93
CA PHE A 474 26.97 -26.80 -31.69
C PHE A 474 26.64 -28.25 -31.33
N ALA A 475 25.66 -28.50 -30.46
CA ALA A 475 25.21 -29.84 -30.11
C ALA A 475 24.68 -30.60 -31.33
N ILE A 476 23.88 -29.96 -32.17
CA ILE A 476 23.39 -30.53 -33.45
C ILE A 476 24.58 -30.88 -34.35
N GLN A 477 25.58 -30.00 -34.47
CA GLN A 477 26.77 -30.26 -35.27
C GLN A 477 27.56 -31.47 -34.77
N GLN A 478 27.67 -31.67 -33.45
CA GLN A 478 28.31 -32.86 -32.87
C GLN A 478 27.52 -34.14 -33.13
N VAL A 479 26.19 -34.10 -33.02
CA VAL A 479 25.32 -35.23 -33.34
C VAL A 479 25.42 -35.60 -34.82
N VAL A 480 25.44 -34.62 -35.72
CA VAL A 480 25.63 -34.85 -37.16
C VAL A 480 27.00 -35.48 -37.43
N ARG A 481 28.08 -34.98 -36.82
CA ARG A 481 29.42 -35.58 -36.93
C ARG A 481 29.46 -37.02 -36.43
N LEU A 482 28.85 -37.31 -35.27
CA LEU A 482 28.76 -38.66 -34.72
C LEU A 482 27.93 -39.59 -35.62
N SER A 483 26.83 -39.09 -36.19
CA SER A 483 26.00 -39.87 -37.13
C SER A 483 26.74 -40.19 -38.43
N GLN A 484 27.53 -39.26 -38.95
CA GLN A 484 28.36 -39.46 -40.14
C GLN A 484 29.54 -40.40 -39.85
N PHE A 485 30.15 -40.33 -38.67
CA PHE A 485 31.17 -41.27 -38.22
C PHE A 485 30.61 -42.69 -38.06
N ARG A 486 29.42 -42.81 -37.47
CA ARG A 486 28.71 -44.11 -37.31
C ARG A 486 28.28 -44.71 -38.65
N ARG A 487 27.92 -43.88 -39.63
CA ARG A 487 27.67 -44.33 -41.02
C ARG A 487 28.95 -44.74 -41.76
N ARG A 488 30.10 -44.12 -41.46
CA ARG A 488 31.40 -44.50 -42.04
C ARG A 488 31.99 -45.79 -41.46
N ASN A 489 31.72 -46.06 -40.18
CA ASN A 489 32.28 -47.21 -39.46
C ASN A 489 31.26 -48.33 -39.16
N GLY A 490 30.06 -48.28 -39.76
CA GLY A 490 28.98 -49.24 -39.58
C GLY A 490 29.14 -50.55 -40.36
N GLY A 491 30.34 -51.14 -40.36
CA GLY A 491 30.61 -52.48 -40.87
C GLY A 491 31.31 -53.32 -39.80
N LEU A 492 30.67 -54.45 -39.44
CA LEU A 492 31.04 -55.47 -38.45
C LEU A 492 30.93 -55.07 -36.96
N PHE A 493 30.04 -55.72 -36.20
CA PHE A 493 30.39 -56.88 -35.37
C PHE A 493 29.13 -57.47 -34.69
N SER A 494 29.10 -58.80 -34.63
CA SER A 494 28.02 -59.69 -34.22
C SER A 494 27.74 -59.70 -32.72
N PHE A 495 26.49 -59.97 -32.36
CA PHE A 495 26.05 -60.30 -31.00
C PHE A 495 26.53 -61.71 -30.61
N GLU A 496 27.15 -61.84 -29.43
CA GLU A 496 27.07 -63.06 -28.62
C GLU A 496 26.76 -62.68 -27.16
N ASN A 497 25.67 -63.25 -26.65
CA ASN A 497 25.27 -63.23 -25.25
C ASN A 497 26.14 -64.20 -24.46
N ASN A 498 26.57 -63.82 -23.25
CA ASN A 498 26.76 -64.77 -22.16
C ASN A 498 26.38 -64.15 -20.82
N VAL A 499 25.46 -64.83 -20.14
CA VAL A 499 24.99 -64.58 -18.77
C VAL A 499 25.96 -65.27 -17.80
N TYR A 500 26.43 -64.56 -16.77
CA TYR A 500 27.15 -65.14 -15.65
C TYR A 500 26.55 -64.62 -14.33
N ILE A 501 26.26 -65.55 -13.42
CA ILE A 501 25.62 -65.33 -12.10
C ILE A 501 26.71 -65.46 -11.04
N ASP A 502 26.83 -64.49 -10.11
CA ASP A 502 27.70 -64.58 -8.93
C ASP A 502 26.94 -65.11 -7.69
N PRO A 503 27.59 -65.93 -6.82
CA PRO A 503 27.00 -66.48 -5.59
C PRO A 503 27.23 -65.60 -4.34
N PRO A 504 26.52 -65.85 -3.21
CA PRO A 504 26.47 -64.94 -2.05
C PRO A 504 27.61 -65.15 -1.04
N VAL A 505 28.00 -64.06 -0.36
CA VAL A 505 28.96 -64.06 0.76
C VAL A 505 28.21 -63.89 2.08
N TYR A 506 28.46 -64.83 3.00
CA TYR A 506 28.09 -64.80 4.42
C TYR A 506 29.09 -63.96 5.21
N ASP A 507 28.62 -63.25 6.24
CA ASP A 507 29.48 -62.87 7.36
C ASP A 507 28.71 -62.93 8.68
N ALA A 508 29.31 -63.58 9.67
CA ALA A 508 28.76 -63.83 11.00
C ALA A 508 29.87 -63.72 12.05
N ASN A 509 29.67 -62.85 13.03
CA ASN A 509 30.18 -62.86 14.42
C ASN A 509 29.53 -61.65 15.11
N ALA A 510 28.62 -61.73 16.11
CA ALA A 510 28.68 -62.33 17.45
C ALA A 510 29.92 -61.83 18.24
N SER A 511 29.82 -61.22 19.44
CA SER A 511 28.93 -61.50 20.56
C SER A 511 29.11 -60.54 21.78
N LEU A 512 28.08 -60.43 22.63
CA LEU A 512 28.06 -60.20 24.10
C LEU A 512 28.46 -58.79 24.62
N ARG A 513 27.70 -58.06 25.44
CA ARG A 513 26.77 -58.36 26.54
C ARG A 513 25.64 -57.32 26.62
#